data_AF-A0A536GTI0-F1
#
_entry.id   AF-A0A536GTI0-F1
#
_cell.length_a   1.000
_cell.length_b   1.000
_cell.length_c   1.000
_cell.angle_alpha   90.00
_cell.angle_beta   90.00
_cell.angle_gamma   90.00
#
_symmetry.space_group_name_H-M   'P 1'
#
loop_
_entity.id
_entity.type
_entity.pdbx_description
1 polymer ?
#
loop_
_entity_poly.entity_id
_entity_poly.type
_entity_poly.pdbx_seq_one_letter_code
_entity_poly.pdbx_strand_id
1 'polypeptide(L)'
;MTRVGINGFGRIGRNIYRAADALKASFEIVAVNDIGDAHTFAHLLKHDTALGTFGPSVSVEGDDIVVDGSRMKFMSYKDPADLAWKDLGVDIVVESTGLFTDATKARVHIDKGGAKKVIISAPATNQDFTVVMGVNHKAYNPKQHNVISNASCTTNCFVPLAHVLHNSYGIERGMMTTIHAYTADQKLQDLPHKDLRRARAAADNIIPTSTGANRAVSEVLPDLKGKFEGMAFRVPILDVSVVDLTVQLSKTTTAEDINAAFDEAAGGELKGILSVSKEPLVSSDFKGDPHSSIVDAPLTQTLGGDWAKVVSWYDNEWGFSCRMVDLITYMAARL
;
A
#
# COMPACT_ATOMS: atom_id res chain seq x y z
N MET A 1 2.75 -22.90 -10.58
CA MET A 1 3.06 -21.84 -9.60
C MET A 1 3.17 -20.55 -10.38
N THR A 2 2.46 -19.50 -9.96
CA THR A 2 2.48 -18.21 -10.66
C THR A 2 3.82 -17.53 -10.46
N ARG A 3 4.40 -17.00 -11.54
CA ARG A 3 5.70 -16.30 -11.52
C ARG A 3 5.49 -14.79 -11.56
N VAL A 4 6.20 -14.07 -10.71
CA VAL A 4 6.03 -12.64 -10.50
C VAL A 4 7.33 -11.91 -10.80
N GLY A 5 7.22 -10.81 -11.54
CA GLY A 5 8.29 -9.84 -11.76
C GLY A 5 8.01 -8.55 -10.99
N ILE A 6 9.05 -7.89 -10.47
CA ILE A 6 8.92 -6.58 -9.82
C ILE A 6 9.69 -5.54 -10.64
N ASN A 7 9.01 -4.50 -11.11
CA ASN A 7 9.63 -3.32 -11.71
C ASN A 7 9.72 -2.20 -10.66
N GLY A 8 10.93 -1.81 -10.29
CA GLY A 8 11.23 -0.90 -9.18
C GLY A 8 11.44 -1.67 -7.87
N PHE A 9 12.69 -1.97 -7.55
CA PHE A 9 13.14 -2.67 -6.35
C PHE A 9 13.58 -1.71 -5.23
N GLY A 10 12.82 -0.61 -5.10
CA GLY A 10 12.92 0.38 -4.02
C GLY A 10 12.30 -0.10 -2.70
N ARG A 11 11.83 0.84 -1.85
CA ARG A 11 11.21 0.52 -0.54
C ARG A 11 10.09 -0.52 -0.68
N ILE A 12 9.08 -0.24 -1.51
CA ILE A 12 7.93 -1.12 -1.71
C ILE A 12 8.32 -2.43 -2.40
N GLY A 13 9.13 -2.39 -3.47
CA GLY A 13 9.55 -3.62 -4.17
C GLY A 13 10.29 -4.62 -3.27
N ARG A 14 11.22 -4.14 -2.42
CA ARG A 14 11.92 -4.98 -1.44
C ARG A 14 11.00 -5.46 -0.33
N ASN A 15 10.10 -4.62 0.17
CA ASN A 15 9.16 -5.02 1.20
C ASN A 15 8.13 -6.03 0.70
N ILE A 16 7.72 -5.98 -0.58
CA ILE A 16 6.90 -7.03 -1.21
C ILE A 16 7.65 -8.36 -1.21
N TYR A 17 8.93 -8.36 -1.57
CA TYR A 17 9.74 -9.58 -1.50
C TYR A 17 9.83 -10.14 -0.08
N ARG A 18 10.18 -9.28 0.90
CA ARG A 18 10.24 -9.67 2.31
C ARG A 18 8.89 -10.16 2.84
N ALA A 19 7.78 -9.51 2.47
CA ALA A 19 6.43 -9.91 2.85
C ALA A 19 6.02 -11.25 2.20
N ALA A 20 6.43 -11.49 0.94
CA ALA A 20 6.16 -12.77 0.28
C ALA A 20 6.86 -13.94 0.99
N ASP A 21 8.10 -13.74 1.47
CA ASP A 21 8.78 -14.72 2.31
C ASP A 21 8.10 -14.90 3.69
N ALA A 22 7.78 -13.80 4.37
CA ALA A 22 7.18 -13.83 5.70
C ALA A 22 5.79 -14.51 5.69
N LEU A 23 4.97 -14.23 4.68
CA LEU A 23 3.64 -14.79 4.50
C LEU A 23 3.64 -16.15 3.79
N LYS A 24 4.81 -16.68 3.42
CA LYS A 24 4.96 -17.94 2.67
C LYS A 24 4.06 -17.98 1.45
N ALA A 25 4.19 -16.96 0.61
CA ALA A 25 3.36 -16.75 -0.56
C ALA A 25 3.34 -17.97 -1.49
N SER A 26 2.18 -18.19 -2.13
CA SER A 26 1.97 -19.31 -3.06
C SER A 26 2.49 -19.06 -4.49
N PHE A 27 3.16 -17.94 -4.70
CA PHE A 27 3.76 -17.51 -5.96
C PHE A 27 5.27 -17.32 -5.79
N GLU A 28 6.00 -17.26 -6.90
CA GLU A 28 7.46 -17.10 -6.91
C GLU A 28 7.83 -15.74 -7.51
N ILE A 29 8.67 -14.96 -6.82
CA ILE A 29 9.27 -13.75 -7.40
C ILE A 29 10.56 -14.17 -8.12
N VAL A 30 10.52 -14.16 -9.45
CA VAL A 30 11.59 -14.73 -10.28
C VAL A 30 12.53 -13.70 -10.85
N ALA A 31 12.09 -12.44 -10.90
CA ALA A 31 12.83 -11.36 -11.54
C ALA A 31 12.52 -10.00 -10.93
N VAL A 32 13.53 -9.15 -10.82
CA VAL A 32 13.40 -7.76 -10.38
C VAL A 32 14.17 -6.85 -11.35
N ASN A 33 13.64 -5.64 -11.57
CA ASN A 33 14.27 -4.59 -12.36
C ASN A 33 14.42 -3.31 -11.53
N ASP A 34 15.62 -2.74 -11.50
CA ASP A 34 15.85 -1.38 -10.98
C ASP A 34 17.19 -0.82 -11.51
N ILE A 35 17.41 0.49 -11.39
CA ILE A 35 18.60 1.16 -11.89
C ILE A 35 19.75 1.00 -10.90
N GLY A 36 20.67 0.08 -11.22
CA GLY A 36 21.85 -0.22 -10.41
C GLY A 36 22.37 -1.63 -10.69
N ASP A 37 22.95 -2.25 -9.68
CA ASP A 37 23.54 -3.60 -9.76
C ASP A 37 23.01 -4.53 -8.66
N ALA A 38 23.12 -5.85 -8.91
CA ALA A 38 22.63 -6.88 -8.01
C ALA A 38 23.29 -6.83 -6.62
N HIS A 39 24.56 -6.41 -6.51
CA HIS A 39 25.26 -6.32 -5.22
C HIS A 39 24.67 -5.21 -4.34
N THR A 40 24.42 -4.05 -4.92
CA THR A 40 23.75 -2.94 -4.25
C THR A 40 22.36 -3.35 -3.76
N PHE A 41 21.55 -3.96 -4.63
CA PHE A 41 20.18 -4.33 -4.27
C PHE A 41 20.10 -5.56 -3.35
N ALA A 42 21.05 -6.49 -3.41
CA ALA A 42 21.20 -7.56 -2.42
C ALA A 42 21.51 -6.98 -1.03
N HIS A 43 22.42 -6.00 -0.96
CA HIS A 43 22.72 -5.31 0.29
C HIS A 43 21.49 -4.60 0.86
N LEU A 44 20.77 -3.84 0.03
CA LEU A 44 19.53 -3.14 0.44
C LEU A 44 18.38 -4.09 0.76
N LEU A 45 18.34 -5.28 0.17
CA LEU A 45 17.38 -6.33 0.54
C LEU A 45 17.75 -6.95 1.89
N LYS A 46 19.04 -7.14 2.18
CA LYS A 46 19.52 -7.72 3.44
C LYS A 46 19.38 -6.73 4.60
N HIS A 47 19.71 -5.46 4.42
CA HIS A 47 19.76 -4.45 5.48
C HIS A 47 18.74 -3.35 5.25
N ASP A 48 17.81 -3.17 6.19
CA ASP A 48 16.78 -2.13 6.13
C ASP A 48 16.68 -1.37 7.45
N THR A 49 16.65 -0.04 7.40
CA THR A 49 16.61 0.80 8.59
C THR A 49 15.28 0.73 9.34
N ALA A 50 14.14 0.54 8.64
CA ALA A 50 12.84 0.49 9.29
C ALA A 50 12.51 -0.91 9.81
N LEU A 51 12.80 -1.93 8.98
CA LEU A 51 12.41 -3.32 9.24
C LEU A 51 13.54 -4.21 9.77
N GLY A 52 14.76 -3.67 9.89
CA GLY A 52 15.93 -4.41 10.32
C GLY A 52 16.51 -5.34 9.24
N THR A 53 17.38 -6.24 9.71
CA THR A 53 18.07 -7.20 8.84
C THR A 53 17.13 -8.33 8.44
N PHE A 54 17.04 -8.58 7.13
CA PHE A 54 16.24 -9.68 6.59
C PHE A 54 16.84 -11.03 7.04
N GLY A 55 16.01 -11.92 7.56
CA GLY A 55 16.44 -13.20 8.14
C GLY A 55 17.20 -14.09 7.15
N PRO A 56 16.62 -14.40 5.97
CA PRO A 56 17.24 -15.23 4.94
C PRO A 56 18.67 -14.84 4.58
N SER A 57 19.46 -15.82 4.16
CA SER A 57 20.74 -15.58 3.51
C SER A 57 20.52 -14.84 2.20
N VAL A 58 21.33 -13.81 1.93
CA VAL A 58 21.27 -13.02 0.70
C VAL A 58 22.70 -12.91 0.16
N SER A 59 22.90 -13.34 -1.07
CA SER A 59 24.17 -13.29 -1.79
C SER A 59 23.95 -12.90 -3.26
N VAL A 60 25.04 -12.81 -4.01
CA VAL A 60 25.02 -12.51 -5.45
C VAL A 60 25.79 -13.61 -6.19
N GLU A 61 25.22 -14.08 -7.29
CA GLU A 61 25.86 -15.05 -8.19
C GLU A 61 25.82 -14.54 -9.64
N GLY A 62 26.94 -13.96 -10.09
CA GLY A 62 26.98 -13.22 -11.36
C GLY A 62 26.22 -11.90 -11.22
N ASP A 63 25.21 -11.71 -12.06
CA ASP A 63 24.35 -10.53 -12.05
C ASP A 63 22.99 -10.77 -11.38
N ASP A 64 22.84 -11.85 -10.60
CA ASP A 64 21.57 -12.24 -9.98
C ASP A 64 21.67 -12.23 -8.44
N ILE A 65 20.54 -11.97 -7.79
CA ILE A 65 20.42 -12.02 -6.32
C ILE A 65 20.00 -13.45 -5.94
N VAL A 66 20.63 -14.03 -4.93
CA VAL A 66 20.30 -15.36 -4.41
C VAL A 66 19.84 -15.23 -2.97
N VAL A 67 18.66 -15.77 -2.66
CA VAL A 67 18.07 -15.76 -1.32
C VAL A 67 17.77 -17.19 -0.89
N ASP A 68 18.39 -17.65 0.20
CA ASP A 68 18.29 -19.04 0.69
C ASP A 68 18.46 -20.08 -0.44
N GLY A 69 19.44 -19.83 -1.31
CA GLY A 69 19.75 -20.68 -2.47
C GLY A 69 18.81 -20.50 -3.68
N SER A 70 17.73 -19.74 -3.54
CA SER A 70 16.80 -19.43 -4.64
C SER A 70 17.28 -18.22 -5.43
N ARG A 71 17.51 -18.42 -6.74
CA ARG A 71 18.01 -17.37 -7.64
C ARG A 71 16.86 -16.49 -8.14
N MET A 72 17.05 -15.17 -8.03
CA MET A 72 16.17 -14.13 -8.54
C MET A 72 16.94 -13.30 -9.58
N LYS A 73 16.45 -13.27 -10.82
CA LYS A 73 17.07 -12.49 -11.91
C LYS A 73 17.06 -11.01 -11.55
N PHE A 74 18.22 -10.36 -11.56
CA PHE A 74 18.28 -8.90 -11.46
C PHE A 74 18.52 -8.30 -12.84
N MET A 75 17.83 -7.19 -13.12
CA MET A 75 17.87 -6.46 -14.39
C MET A 75 17.97 -4.96 -14.12
N SER A 76 18.54 -4.23 -15.06
CA SER A 76 18.68 -2.77 -14.96
C SER A 76 18.34 -2.08 -16.29
N TYR A 77 17.06 -2.12 -16.64
CA TYR A 77 16.48 -1.42 -17.78
C TYR A 77 15.72 -0.16 -17.34
N LYS A 78 15.96 0.94 -18.04
CA LYS A 78 15.23 2.20 -17.85
C LYS A 78 13.88 2.20 -18.55
N ASP A 79 13.83 1.67 -19.77
CA ASP A 79 12.58 1.56 -20.52
C ASP A 79 11.90 0.22 -20.18
N PRO A 80 10.67 0.23 -19.61
CA PRO A 80 9.93 -0.99 -19.34
C PRO A 80 9.57 -1.80 -20.60
N ALA A 81 9.70 -1.22 -21.80
CA ALA A 81 9.55 -1.92 -23.07
C ALA A 81 10.65 -2.96 -23.32
N ASP A 82 11.83 -2.78 -22.72
CA ASP A 82 12.97 -3.69 -22.88
C ASP A 82 12.89 -4.90 -21.94
N LEU A 83 11.92 -4.89 -21.01
CA LEU A 83 11.70 -5.96 -20.04
C LEU A 83 10.91 -7.10 -20.68
N ALA A 84 11.62 -8.06 -21.28
CA ALA A 84 11.07 -9.27 -21.87
C ALA A 84 10.58 -10.29 -20.82
N TRP A 85 9.56 -9.92 -20.04
CA TRP A 85 8.96 -10.73 -18.98
C TRP A 85 8.56 -12.15 -19.41
N LYS A 86 8.12 -12.30 -20.66
CA LYS A 86 7.76 -13.58 -21.29
C LYS A 86 8.90 -14.58 -21.27
N ASP A 87 10.13 -14.13 -21.51
CA ASP A 87 11.32 -15.00 -21.57
C ASP A 87 11.68 -15.53 -20.17
N LEU A 88 11.27 -14.81 -19.13
CA LEU A 88 11.42 -15.20 -17.73
C LEU A 88 10.19 -15.97 -17.19
N GLY A 89 9.17 -16.16 -18.04
CA GLY A 89 7.91 -16.81 -17.71
C GLY A 89 7.07 -16.05 -16.70
N VAL A 90 7.22 -14.73 -16.59
CA VAL A 90 6.48 -13.90 -15.61
C VAL A 90 5.01 -13.76 -16.03
N ASP A 91 4.11 -14.10 -15.12
CA ASP A 91 2.66 -13.97 -15.29
C ASP A 91 2.15 -12.61 -14.81
N ILE A 92 2.60 -12.16 -13.65
CA ILE A 92 2.17 -10.89 -13.02
C ILE A 92 3.39 -9.99 -12.84
N VAL A 93 3.27 -8.74 -13.28
CA VAL A 93 4.26 -7.70 -12.98
C VAL A 93 3.72 -6.78 -11.90
N VAL A 94 4.52 -6.55 -10.87
CA VAL A 94 4.32 -5.46 -9.92
C VAL A 94 5.06 -4.23 -10.45
N GLU A 95 4.31 -3.17 -10.71
CA GLU A 95 4.85 -1.86 -11.08
C GLU A 95 4.96 -0.99 -9.82
N SER A 96 6.17 -0.92 -9.27
CA SER A 96 6.52 -0.21 -8.03
C SER A 96 7.62 0.84 -8.20
N THR A 97 7.84 1.34 -9.43
CA THR A 97 8.76 2.46 -9.68
C THR A 97 8.16 3.81 -9.24
N GLY A 98 6.82 3.92 -9.23
CA GLY A 98 6.11 5.18 -9.04
C GLY A 98 6.09 6.09 -10.28
N LEU A 99 6.72 5.69 -11.38
CA LEU A 99 6.79 6.46 -12.64
C LEU A 99 5.68 6.05 -13.62
N PHE A 100 5.33 4.77 -13.67
CA PHE A 100 4.32 4.22 -14.59
C PHE A 100 2.95 4.06 -13.89
N THR A 101 2.46 5.14 -13.29
CA THR A 101 1.14 5.16 -12.63
C THR A 101 -0.02 5.38 -13.58
N ASP A 102 0.22 5.67 -14.85
CA ASP A 102 -0.80 5.62 -15.90
C ASP A 102 -0.88 4.21 -16.47
N ALA A 103 -2.02 3.54 -16.32
CA ALA A 103 -2.21 2.17 -16.78
C ALA A 103 -2.03 2.02 -18.29
N THR A 104 -2.30 3.05 -19.08
CA THR A 104 -2.01 3.03 -20.53
C THR A 104 -0.53 2.87 -20.82
N LYS A 105 0.33 3.42 -19.94
CA LYS A 105 1.79 3.28 -20.02
C LYS A 105 2.25 1.96 -19.40
N ALA A 106 1.68 1.57 -18.25
CA ALA A 106 2.02 0.32 -17.56
C ALA A 106 1.65 -0.93 -18.38
N ARG A 107 0.68 -0.82 -19.31
CA ARG A 107 0.32 -1.87 -20.28
C ARG A 107 1.50 -2.36 -21.12
N VAL A 108 2.57 -1.58 -21.26
CA VAL A 108 3.79 -1.99 -21.95
C VAL A 108 4.37 -3.31 -21.42
N HIS A 109 4.22 -3.59 -20.12
CA HIS A 109 4.66 -4.86 -19.53
C HIS A 109 3.89 -6.08 -20.06
N ILE A 110 2.65 -5.87 -20.52
CA ILE A 110 1.83 -6.89 -21.18
C ILE A 110 2.14 -6.88 -22.68
N ASP A 111 1.95 -5.73 -23.33
CA ASP A 111 1.93 -5.64 -24.80
C ASP A 111 3.30 -5.93 -25.42
N LYS A 112 4.39 -5.50 -24.76
CA LYS A 112 5.77 -5.74 -25.21
C LYS A 112 6.48 -6.76 -24.33
N GLY A 113 6.31 -6.67 -23.01
CA GLY A 113 6.97 -7.58 -22.08
C GLY A 113 6.37 -8.98 -22.06
N GLY A 114 5.10 -9.14 -22.43
CA GLY A 114 4.40 -10.43 -22.51
C GLY A 114 3.98 -11.01 -21.15
N ALA A 115 3.93 -10.19 -20.08
CA ALA A 115 3.24 -10.56 -18.85
C ALA A 115 1.73 -10.66 -19.07
N LYS A 116 1.02 -11.41 -18.22
CA LYS A 116 -0.45 -11.55 -18.31
C LYS A 116 -1.19 -10.41 -17.60
N LYS A 117 -0.65 -9.94 -16.47
CA LYS A 117 -1.26 -8.92 -15.60
C LYS A 117 -0.24 -7.93 -15.08
N VAL A 118 -0.72 -6.74 -14.70
CA VAL A 118 0.07 -5.72 -14.01
C VAL A 118 -0.68 -5.21 -12.78
N ILE A 119 0.03 -5.06 -11.67
CA ILE A 119 -0.46 -4.41 -10.45
C ILE A 119 0.41 -3.18 -10.19
N ILE A 120 -0.21 -2.00 -10.22
CA ILE A 120 0.45 -0.73 -9.90
C ILE A 120 0.38 -0.53 -8.37
N SER A 121 1.54 -0.34 -7.74
CA SER A 121 1.68 -0.20 -6.27
C SER A 121 1.43 1.24 -5.78
N ALA A 122 0.60 1.99 -6.47
CA ALA A 122 0.27 3.40 -6.20
C ALA A 122 -1.10 3.73 -6.81
N PRO A 123 -1.74 4.86 -6.42
CA PRO A 123 -2.92 5.37 -7.12
C PRO A 123 -2.61 5.54 -8.61
N ALA A 124 -3.26 4.74 -9.45
CA ALA A 124 -3.02 4.75 -10.89
C ALA A 124 -3.98 5.70 -11.60
N THR A 125 -3.84 5.98 -12.89
CA THR A 125 -4.89 6.56 -13.74
C THR A 125 -5.18 5.62 -14.91
N ASN A 126 -6.41 5.66 -15.45
CA ASN A 126 -6.84 4.81 -16.58
C ASN A 126 -6.75 3.30 -16.32
N GLN A 127 -6.59 2.88 -15.06
CA GLN A 127 -6.55 1.49 -14.66
C GLN A 127 -7.90 0.81 -14.86
N ASP A 128 -7.88 -0.49 -15.12
CA ASP A 128 -9.11 -1.27 -15.32
C ASP A 128 -9.90 -1.36 -14.01
N PHE A 129 -9.21 -1.44 -12.87
CA PHE A 129 -9.82 -1.53 -11.54
C PHE A 129 -8.86 -1.09 -10.43
N THR A 130 -9.40 -0.51 -9.35
CA THR A 130 -8.68 -0.24 -8.10
C THR A 130 -9.14 -1.22 -7.04
N VAL A 131 -8.20 -1.89 -6.37
CA VAL A 131 -8.50 -2.90 -5.35
C VAL A 131 -8.04 -2.42 -3.98
N VAL A 132 -8.92 -2.60 -3.00
CA VAL A 132 -8.59 -2.63 -1.56
C VAL A 132 -9.03 -3.99 -1.03
N MET A 133 -8.07 -4.78 -0.56
CA MET A 133 -8.30 -6.11 0.00
C MET A 133 -9.22 -6.02 1.23
N GLY A 134 -10.08 -7.03 1.42
CA GLY A 134 -11.14 -7.01 2.43
C GLY A 134 -12.41 -6.26 1.98
N VAL A 135 -12.29 -5.23 1.15
CA VAL A 135 -13.43 -4.33 0.83
C VAL A 135 -14.05 -4.64 -0.55
N ASN A 136 -13.37 -4.31 -1.65
CA ASN A 136 -13.94 -4.46 -3.01
C ASN A 136 -13.24 -5.54 -3.86
N HIS A 137 -12.22 -6.21 -3.32
CA HIS A 137 -11.42 -7.23 -4.04
C HIS A 137 -12.25 -8.34 -4.72
N LYS A 138 -13.43 -8.69 -4.18
CA LYS A 138 -14.33 -9.69 -4.77
C LYS A 138 -14.91 -9.27 -6.14
N ALA A 139 -14.90 -7.97 -6.45
CA ALA A 139 -15.31 -7.45 -7.76
C ALA A 139 -14.20 -7.52 -8.83
N TYR A 140 -13.00 -7.99 -8.48
CA TYR A 140 -11.95 -8.24 -9.47
C TYR A 140 -12.40 -9.30 -10.49
N ASN A 141 -12.39 -8.93 -11.78
CA ASN A 141 -12.71 -9.81 -12.88
C ASN A 141 -11.44 -10.13 -13.71
N PRO A 142 -10.89 -11.36 -13.66
CA PRO A 142 -9.67 -11.71 -14.38
C PRO A 142 -9.82 -11.65 -15.91
N LYS A 143 -11.03 -11.63 -16.46
CA LYS A 143 -11.24 -11.49 -17.91
C LYS A 143 -11.18 -10.03 -18.38
N GLN A 144 -11.47 -9.08 -17.50
CA GLN A 144 -11.59 -7.65 -17.85
C GLN A 144 -10.45 -6.83 -17.25
N HIS A 145 -10.00 -7.18 -16.06
CA HIS A 145 -9.02 -6.41 -15.29
C HIS A 145 -7.62 -7.00 -15.51
N ASN A 146 -6.83 -6.31 -16.32
CA ASN A 146 -5.46 -6.69 -16.70
C ASN A 146 -4.42 -5.80 -16.04
N VAL A 147 -4.67 -4.49 -15.99
CA VAL A 147 -3.84 -3.51 -15.30
C VAL A 147 -4.66 -2.87 -14.19
N ILE A 148 -4.34 -3.22 -12.95
CA ILE A 148 -5.06 -2.77 -11.77
C ILE A 148 -4.15 -1.98 -10.84
N SER A 149 -4.76 -1.24 -9.91
CA SER A 149 -4.07 -0.52 -8.85
C SER A 149 -4.40 -1.12 -7.49
N ASN A 150 -3.41 -1.26 -6.62
CA ASN A 150 -3.63 -1.56 -5.20
C ASN A 150 -3.86 -0.28 -4.37
N ALA A 151 -4.25 0.82 -5.02
CA ALA A 151 -4.40 2.16 -4.44
C ALA A 151 -3.12 2.65 -3.73
N SER A 152 -3.27 3.34 -2.60
CA SER A 152 -2.17 3.80 -1.73
C SER A 152 -2.21 3.15 -0.35
N CYS A 153 -1.13 3.26 0.40
CA CYS A 153 -1.10 2.89 1.82
C CYS A 153 -2.18 3.61 2.64
N THR A 154 -2.32 4.93 2.50
CA THR A 154 -3.38 5.70 3.17
C THR A 154 -4.78 5.23 2.75
N THR A 155 -4.99 4.90 1.47
CA THR A 155 -6.27 4.33 1.00
C THR A 155 -6.57 2.99 1.66
N ASN A 156 -5.57 2.10 1.76
CA ASN A 156 -5.72 0.81 2.41
C ASN A 156 -6.01 0.92 3.91
N CYS A 157 -5.54 1.98 4.57
CA CYS A 157 -5.91 2.30 5.96
C CYS A 157 -7.31 2.89 6.07
N PHE A 158 -7.59 3.95 5.29
CA PHE A 158 -8.80 4.76 5.39
C PHE A 158 -10.07 4.03 4.95
N VAL A 159 -10.02 3.28 3.84
CA VAL A 159 -11.22 2.67 3.25
C VAL A 159 -11.86 1.63 4.17
N PRO A 160 -11.12 0.72 4.84
CA PRO A 160 -11.69 -0.14 5.88
C PRO A 160 -12.45 0.63 6.97
N LEU A 161 -11.92 1.76 7.45
CA LEU A 161 -12.62 2.58 8.45
C LEU A 161 -13.95 3.10 7.92
N ALA A 162 -13.92 3.71 6.73
CA ALA A 162 -15.12 4.24 6.10
C ALA A 162 -16.14 3.14 5.81
N HIS A 163 -15.69 1.94 5.43
CA HIS A 163 -16.54 0.79 5.18
C HIS A 163 -17.32 0.37 6.43
N VAL A 164 -16.64 0.16 7.56
CA VAL A 164 -17.30 -0.25 8.82
C VAL A 164 -18.28 0.82 9.29
N LEU A 165 -17.86 2.08 9.32
CA LEU A 165 -18.72 3.18 9.77
C LEU A 165 -19.93 3.38 8.85
N HIS A 166 -19.73 3.28 7.53
CA HIS A 166 -20.83 3.44 6.57
C HIS A 166 -21.85 2.32 6.67
N ASN A 167 -21.41 1.06 6.74
CA ASN A 167 -22.32 -0.08 6.83
C ASN A 167 -23.12 -0.06 8.15
N SER A 168 -22.50 0.35 9.24
CA SER A 168 -23.12 0.33 10.58
C SER A 168 -24.06 1.54 10.78
N TYR A 169 -23.56 2.74 10.48
CA TYR A 169 -24.17 4.00 10.91
C TYR A 169 -24.58 4.92 9.76
N GLY A 170 -24.15 4.63 8.53
CA GLY A 170 -24.26 5.56 7.40
C GLY A 170 -23.27 6.72 7.54
N ILE A 171 -22.76 7.22 6.41
CA ILE A 171 -21.90 8.41 6.38
C ILE A 171 -22.53 9.43 5.45
N GLU A 172 -22.76 10.63 5.98
CA GLU A 172 -23.25 11.78 5.24
C GLU A 172 -22.10 12.54 4.56
N ARG A 173 -21.03 12.79 5.33
CA ARG A 173 -19.82 13.48 4.87
C ARG A 173 -18.67 13.28 5.85
N GLY A 174 -17.44 13.50 5.40
CA GLY A 174 -16.28 13.44 6.28
C GLY A 174 -15.06 14.19 5.77
N MET A 175 -14.13 14.43 6.68
CA MET A 175 -12.80 14.95 6.41
C MET A 175 -11.75 13.98 6.95
N MET A 176 -10.72 13.74 6.16
CA MET A 176 -9.61 12.86 6.53
C MET A 176 -8.30 13.63 6.52
N THR A 177 -7.56 13.55 7.61
CA THR A 177 -6.16 14.00 7.66
C THR A 177 -5.28 12.79 7.88
N THR A 178 -4.21 12.65 7.10
CA THR A 178 -3.15 11.70 7.45
C THR A 178 -1.90 12.42 7.92
N ILE A 179 -1.40 12.04 9.08
CA ILE A 179 -0.07 12.43 9.55
C ILE A 179 0.85 11.28 9.14
N HIS A 180 1.67 11.54 8.12
CA HIS A 180 2.31 10.49 7.36
C HIS A 180 3.82 10.59 7.50
N ALA A 181 4.48 9.45 7.69
CA ALA A 181 5.92 9.32 7.56
C ALA A 181 6.43 9.94 6.23
N TYR A 182 7.68 10.40 6.20
CA TYR A 182 8.26 10.82 4.93
C TYR A 182 8.45 9.61 4.00
N THR A 183 8.59 9.89 2.72
CA THR A 183 8.80 8.90 1.66
C THR A 183 10.00 9.32 0.81
N ALA A 184 10.38 8.51 -0.17
CA ALA A 184 11.46 8.84 -1.10
C ALA A 184 11.16 10.05 -2.02
N ASP A 185 9.90 10.50 -2.09
CA ASP A 185 9.50 11.67 -2.89
C ASP A 185 9.95 13.00 -2.26
N GLN A 186 10.00 13.07 -0.92
CA GLN A 186 10.47 14.25 -0.19
C GLN A 186 12.00 14.39 -0.29
N LYS A 187 12.50 15.61 -0.05
CA LYS A 187 13.92 15.93 -0.16
C LYS A 187 14.58 15.98 1.22
N LEU A 188 15.76 15.39 1.35
CA LEU A 188 16.53 15.46 2.60
C LEU A 188 16.97 16.90 2.93
N GLN A 189 17.21 17.70 1.89
CA GLN A 189 17.59 19.11 1.95
C GLN A 189 16.67 19.91 1.01
N ASP A 190 16.71 21.24 1.10
CA ASP A 190 15.94 22.10 0.20
C ASP A 190 16.40 21.92 -1.26
N LEU A 191 15.58 21.25 -2.08
CA LEU A 191 15.91 20.83 -3.46
C LEU A 191 14.68 20.94 -4.39
N PRO A 192 14.88 21.09 -5.72
CA PRO A 192 13.78 21.23 -6.67
C PRO A 192 12.73 20.12 -6.59
N HIS A 193 11.46 20.51 -6.57
CA HIS A 193 10.31 19.63 -6.63
C HIS A 193 9.08 20.40 -7.16
N LYS A 194 8.16 19.70 -7.87
CA LYS A 194 6.96 20.33 -8.47
C LYS A 194 5.96 20.86 -7.42
N ASP A 195 5.85 20.16 -6.29
CA ASP A 195 5.19 20.64 -5.09
C ASP A 195 6.23 21.36 -4.23
N LEU A 196 6.15 22.70 -4.17
CA LEU A 196 7.09 23.55 -3.45
C LEU A 196 7.15 23.27 -1.95
N ARG A 197 6.12 22.67 -1.36
CA ARG A 197 6.15 22.27 0.05
C ARG A 197 7.06 21.04 0.24
N ARG A 198 6.99 20.07 -0.67
CA ARG A 198 7.85 18.86 -0.68
C ARG A 198 9.28 19.14 -1.14
N ALA A 199 9.56 20.34 -1.64
CA ALA A 199 10.90 20.82 -1.94
C ALA A 199 11.73 21.12 -0.68
N ARG A 200 11.10 21.19 0.50
CA ARG A 200 11.74 21.55 1.77
C ARG A 200 12.29 20.33 2.51
N ALA A 201 13.33 20.53 3.30
CA ALA A 201 14.02 19.48 4.07
C ALA A 201 13.04 18.64 4.92
N ALA A 202 12.91 17.36 4.58
CA ALA A 202 11.93 16.43 5.14
C ALA A 202 12.16 16.10 6.62
N ALA A 203 13.42 16.10 7.05
CA ALA A 203 13.80 15.71 8.41
C ALA A 203 13.54 16.81 9.45
N ASP A 204 13.12 18.00 9.04
CA ASP A 204 12.99 19.18 9.91
C ASP A 204 11.62 19.88 9.79
N ASN A 205 10.73 19.40 8.92
CA ASN A 205 9.46 20.06 8.62
C ASN A 205 8.25 19.16 8.82
N ILE A 206 7.14 19.77 9.26
CA ILE A 206 5.80 19.27 9.03
C ILE A 206 5.34 19.84 7.69
N ILE A 207 5.17 18.99 6.67
CA ILE A 207 4.93 19.42 5.28
C ILE A 207 3.47 19.13 4.88
N PRO A 208 2.59 20.14 4.77
CA PRO A 208 1.25 19.95 4.26
C PRO A 208 1.28 19.53 2.79
N THR A 209 0.42 18.61 2.38
CA THR A 209 0.26 18.22 0.98
C THR A 209 -1.13 17.62 0.73
N SER A 210 -1.52 17.50 -0.54
CA SER A 210 -2.78 16.86 -0.90
C SER A 210 -2.71 15.34 -0.72
N THR A 211 -3.87 14.73 -0.54
CA THR A 211 -4.05 13.28 -0.50
C THR A 211 -5.19 12.87 -1.44
N GLY A 212 -5.21 11.60 -1.85
CA GLY A 212 -6.19 11.06 -2.78
C GLY A 212 -7.50 10.59 -2.13
N ALA A 213 -7.92 11.15 -0.99
CA ALA A 213 -9.03 10.61 -0.19
C ALA A 213 -10.35 10.50 -0.96
N ASN A 214 -10.78 11.59 -1.61
CA ASN A 214 -12.02 11.62 -2.38
C ASN A 214 -11.97 10.63 -3.55
N ARG A 215 -10.83 10.59 -4.24
CA ARG A 215 -10.58 9.67 -5.33
C ARG A 215 -10.68 8.22 -4.88
N ALA A 216 -9.98 7.88 -3.80
CA ALA A 216 -9.93 6.54 -3.23
C ALA A 216 -11.32 6.00 -2.89
N VAL A 217 -12.14 6.83 -2.24
CA VAL A 217 -13.51 6.46 -1.89
C VAL A 217 -14.38 6.32 -3.14
N SER A 218 -14.29 7.25 -4.08
CA SER A 218 -15.08 7.21 -5.31
C SER A 218 -14.83 5.94 -6.15
N GLU A 219 -13.62 5.39 -6.11
CA GLU A 219 -13.24 4.18 -6.84
C GLU A 219 -13.61 2.89 -6.09
N VAL A 220 -13.58 2.91 -4.75
CA VAL A 220 -13.69 1.68 -3.92
C VAL A 220 -15.04 1.54 -3.20
N LEU A 221 -15.64 2.66 -2.80
CA LEU A 221 -16.93 2.76 -2.11
C LEU A 221 -17.81 3.79 -2.85
N PRO A 222 -18.42 3.42 -4.00
CA PRO A 222 -19.13 4.36 -4.86
C PRO A 222 -20.25 5.16 -4.17
N ASP A 223 -20.93 4.58 -3.18
CA ASP A 223 -22.00 5.23 -2.41
C ASP A 223 -21.52 6.42 -1.56
N LEU A 224 -20.20 6.54 -1.40
CA LEU A 224 -19.53 7.61 -0.67
C LEU A 224 -18.83 8.61 -1.61
N LYS A 225 -19.02 8.50 -2.92
CA LYS A 225 -18.48 9.43 -3.91
C LYS A 225 -18.91 10.86 -3.61
N GLY A 226 -17.94 11.77 -3.53
CA GLY A 226 -18.17 13.19 -3.25
C GLY A 226 -18.51 13.52 -1.80
N LYS A 227 -18.49 12.53 -0.88
CA LYS A 227 -18.75 12.75 0.56
C LYS A 227 -17.49 13.03 1.39
N PHE A 228 -16.30 12.93 0.78
CA PHE A 228 -15.03 13.08 1.49
C PHE A 228 -14.11 14.10 0.84
N GLU A 229 -13.38 14.80 1.69
CA GLU A 229 -12.17 15.53 1.32
C GLU A 229 -11.05 15.17 2.31
N GLY A 230 -9.80 15.40 1.92
CA GLY A 230 -8.71 15.20 2.87
C GLY A 230 -7.41 15.89 2.53
N MET A 231 -6.50 15.84 3.50
CA MET A 231 -5.14 16.34 3.35
C MET A 231 -4.13 15.46 4.08
N ALA A 232 -2.85 15.74 3.87
CA ALA A 232 -1.77 15.05 4.55
C ALA A 232 -0.77 16.05 5.13
N PHE A 233 -0.16 15.67 6.25
CA PHE A 233 1.03 16.29 6.80
C PHE A 233 2.15 15.27 6.80
N ARG A 234 3.24 15.54 6.09
CA ARG A 234 4.45 14.71 6.17
C ARG A 234 5.24 15.14 7.38
N VAL A 235 5.67 14.19 8.20
CA VAL A 235 6.43 14.44 9.43
C VAL A 235 7.78 13.73 9.37
N PRO A 236 8.78 14.16 10.17
CA PRO A 236 10.13 13.59 10.18
C PRO A 236 10.19 12.22 10.89
N ILE A 237 9.31 11.32 10.48
CA ILE A 237 9.21 9.93 10.93
C ILE A 237 9.48 9.03 9.73
N LEU A 238 10.32 8.01 9.93
CA LEU A 238 10.78 7.12 8.85
C LEU A 238 9.65 6.21 8.35
N ASP A 239 8.86 5.66 9.26
CA ASP A 239 7.81 4.69 8.94
C ASP A 239 6.72 4.72 10.01
N VAL A 240 5.57 4.15 9.65
CA VAL A 240 4.29 4.26 10.33
C VAL A 240 3.67 5.64 10.19
N SER A 241 2.40 5.62 9.83
CA SER A 241 1.55 6.78 9.60
C SER A 241 0.23 6.59 10.33
N VAL A 242 -0.55 7.67 10.43
CA VAL A 242 -1.85 7.64 11.08
C VAL A 242 -2.88 8.40 10.26
N VAL A 243 -4.10 7.89 10.24
CA VAL A 243 -5.31 8.53 9.71
C VAL A 243 -6.11 9.08 10.88
N ASP A 244 -6.49 10.35 10.81
CA ASP A 244 -7.57 10.96 11.59
C ASP A 244 -8.78 11.14 10.66
N LEU A 245 -9.84 10.39 10.95
CA LEU A 245 -11.08 10.42 10.21
C LEU A 245 -12.18 11.06 11.05
N THR A 246 -12.71 12.20 10.59
CA THR A 246 -13.88 12.84 11.20
C THR A 246 -15.06 12.77 10.24
N VAL A 247 -16.19 12.19 10.68
CA VAL A 247 -17.37 11.96 9.85
C VAL A 247 -18.65 12.40 10.55
N GLN A 248 -19.61 12.85 9.76
CA GLN A 248 -21.00 12.96 10.17
C GLN A 248 -21.73 11.67 9.76
N LEU A 249 -22.32 11.01 10.75
CA LEU A 249 -23.05 9.76 10.63
C LEU A 249 -24.54 10.02 10.45
N SER A 250 -25.24 9.11 9.76
CA SER A 250 -26.69 9.19 9.59
C SER A 250 -27.46 8.73 10.84
N LYS A 251 -26.82 7.93 11.70
CA LYS A 251 -27.37 7.42 12.97
C LYS A 251 -26.52 7.90 14.14
N THR A 252 -27.17 8.30 15.22
CA THR A 252 -26.49 8.64 16.48
C THR A 252 -25.90 7.40 17.13
N THR A 253 -24.71 7.51 17.71
CA THR A 253 -23.98 6.40 18.34
C THR A 253 -23.07 6.91 19.46
N THR A 254 -22.46 6.00 20.23
CA THR A 254 -21.37 6.31 21.17
C THR A 254 -20.02 5.82 20.67
N ALA A 255 -18.94 6.21 21.36
CA ALA A 255 -17.59 5.74 21.07
C ALA A 255 -17.44 4.22 21.33
N GLU A 256 -18.11 3.71 22.37
CA GLU A 256 -18.12 2.29 22.71
C GLU A 256 -18.76 1.45 21.59
N ASP A 257 -19.91 1.89 21.06
CA ASP A 257 -20.60 1.21 19.97
C ASP A 257 -19.80 1.26 18.66
N ILE A 258 -19.12 2.39 18.37
CA ILE A 258 -18.20 2.49 17.24
C ILE A 258 -17.05 1.49 17.39
N ASN A 259 -16.41 1.45 18.56
CA ASN A 259 -15.31 0.52 18.82
C ASN A 259 -15.77 -0.94 18.75
N ALA A 260 -16.98 -1.26 19.22
CA ALA A 260 -17.57 -2.59 19.10
C ALA A 260 -17.79 -3.01 17.64
N ALA A 261 -18.26 -2.09 16.79
CA ALA A 261 -18.40 -2.36 15.35
C ALA A 261 -17.04 -2.64 14.68
N PHE A 262 -15.97 -1.94 15.09
CA PHE A 262 -14.62 -2.23 14.62
C PHE A 262 -14.09 -3.57 15.15
N ASP A 263 -14.33 -3.91 16.41
CA ASP A 263 -13.96 -5.21 17.00
C ASP A 263 -14.66 -6.35 16.22
N GLU A 264 -15.96 -6.20 15.90
CA GLU A 264 -16.72 -7.17 15.11
C GLU A 264 -16.15 -7.32 13.69
N ALA A 265 -15.90 -6.21 12.99
CA ALA A 265 -15.35 -6.23 11.64
C ALA A 265 -13.93 -6.84 11.61
N ALA A 266 -13.08 -6.51 12.60
CA ALA A 266 -11.73 -7.05 12.74
C ALA A 266 -11.72 -8.55 13.09
N GLY A 267 -12.68 -9.03 13.88
CA GLY A 267 -12.86 -10.45 14.17
C GLY A 267 -13.51 -11.24 13.02
N GLY A 268 -14.26 -10.55 12.16
CA GLY A 268 -15.08 -11.11 11.09
C GLY A 268 -14.55 -10.81 9.69
N GLU A 269 -15.28 -9.99 8.94
CA GLU A 269 -15.08 -9.82 7.50
C GLU A 269 -13.76 -9.16 7.09
N LEU A 270 -13.16 -8.35 7.99
CA LEU A 270 -11.89 -7.66 7.79
C LEU A 270 -10.74 -8.30 8.58
N LYS A 271 -10.87 -9.55 9.02
CA LYS A 271 -9.82 -10.26 9.74
C LYS A 271 -8.51 -10.28 8.94
N GLY A 272 -7.42 -9.84 9.58
CA GLY A 272 -6.09 -9.72 8.96
C GLY A 272 -5.90 -8.46 8.10
N ILE A 273 -6.95 -7.66 7.91
CA ILE A 273 -6.91 -6.36 7.23
C ILE A 273 -7.05 -5.22 8.24
N LEU A 274 -8.00 -5.35 9.16
CA LEU A 274 -8.29 -4.41 10.24
C LEU A 274 -7.95 -5.05 11.59
N SER A 275 -7.40 -4.27 12.51
CA SER A 275 -7.28 -4.63 13.92
C SER A 275 -7.69 -3.44 14.80
N VAL A 276 -7.88 -3.69 16.10
CA VAL A 276 -8.24 -2.68 17.09
C VAL A 276 -7.23 -2.77 18.25
N SER A 277 -6.57 -1.66 18.54
CA SER A 277 -5.70 -1.49 19.71
C SER A 277 -6.47 -0.81 20.83
N LYS A 278 -6.32 -1.33 22.05
CA LYS A 278 -6.87 -0.75 23.30
C LYS A 278 -5.77 -0.19 24.19
N GLU A 279 -4.52 -0.28 23.75
CA GLU A 279 -3.33 0.12 24.50
C GLU A 279 -2.88 1.53 24.08
N PRO A 280 -2.29 2.32 25.01
CA PRO A 280 -1.79 3.66 24.72
C PRO A 280 -0.43 3.61 23.98
N LEU A 281 -0.46 3.19 22.71
CA LEU A 281 0.71 2.99 21.86
C LEU A 281 1.07 4.24 21.04
N VAL A 282 2.26 4.22 20.46
CA VAL A 282 2.77 5.28 19.56
C VAL A 282 3.25 4.70 18.23
N SER A 283 3.63 5.55 17.27
CA SER A 283 3.95 5.13 15.90
C SER A 283 4.98 4.00 15.80
N SER A 284 6.03 4.00 16.62
CA SER A 284 7.06 2.97 16.57
C SER A 284 6.56 1.57 16.91
N ASP A 285 5.47 1.46 17.67
CA ASP A 285 4.94 0.18 18.14
C ASP A 285 4.21 -0.59 17.03
N PHE A 286 3.83 0.09 15.95
CA PHE A 286 3.15 -0.50 14.79
C PHE A 286 4.11 -0.84 13.64
N LYS A 287 5.43 -0.67 13.81
CA LYS A 287 6.41 -1.04 12.78
C LYS A 287 6.38 -2.54 12.54
N GLY A 288 6.23 -2.94 11.28
CA GLY A 288 6.10 -4.33 10.89
C GLY A 288 4.72 -4.94 11.20
N ASP A 289 3.73 -4.14 11.61
CA ASP A 289 2.36 -4.62 11.74
C ASP A 289 1.76 -4.89 10.34
N PRO A 290 1.27 -6.12 10.08
CA PRO A 290 0.82 -6.51 8.74
C PRO A 290 -0.59 -6.01 8.40
N HIS A 291 -1.34 -5.39 9.33
CA HIS A 291 -2.69 -4.90 9.07
C HIS A 291 -2.65 -3.62 8.24
N SER A 292 -3.71 -3.39 7.46
CA SER A 292 -3.87 -2.15 6.70
C SER A 292 -4.29 -0.98 7.58
N SER A 293 -5.04 -1.27 8.64
CA SER A 293 -5.66 -0.29 9.52
C SER A 293 -5.71 -0.87 10.94
N ILE A 294 -5.12 -0.16 11.90
CA ILE A 294 -5.16 -0.50 13.32
C ILE A 294 -5.91 0.63 14.03
N VAL A 295 -7.16 0.41 14.44
CA VAL A 295 -7.97 1.43 15.12
C VAL A 295 -7.42 1.68 16.51
N ASP A 296 -7.20 2.94 16.86
CA ASP A 296 -6.81 3.36 18.20
C ASP A 296 -8.08 3.64 19.02
N ALA A 297 -8.63 2.60 19.65
CA ALA A 297 -9.93 2.66 20.31
C ALA A 297 -10.03 3.73 21.42
N PRO A 298 -8.99 3.97 22.24
CA PRO A 298 -8.97 5.08 23.20
C PRO A 298 -9.13 6.47 22.59
N LEU A 299 -8.80 6.65 21.30
CA LEU A 299 -8.91 7.93 20.60
C LEU A 299 -10.24 8.14 19.87
N THR A 300 -11.12 7.12 19.84
CA THR A 300 -12.46 7.25 19.28
C THR A 300 -13.28 8.24 20.09
N GLN A 301 -13.85 9.24 19.41
CA GLN A 301 -14.64 10.30 20.02
C GLN A 301 -15.96 10.49 19.29
N THR A 302 -16.97 10.92 20.03
CA THR A 302 -18.26 11.35 19.47
C THR A 302 -18.59 12.76 19.92
N LEU A 303 -19.16 13.57 19.03
CA LEU A 303 -19.67 14.91 19.33
C LEU A 303 -21.12 14.99 18.87
N GLY A 304 -22.05 15.35 19.75
CA GLY A 304 -23.48 15.42 19.42
C GLY A 304 -24.14 14.06 19.09
N GLY A 305 -23.40 12.95 19.23
CA GLY A 305 -23.83 11.60 18.88
C GLY A 305 -23.79 11.28 17.39
N ASP A 306 -23.87 12.28 16.51
CA ASP A 306 -23.87 12.13 15.05
C ASP A 306 -22.53 12.51 14.39
N TRP A 307 -21.60 13.13 15.11
CA TRP A 307 -20.21 13.27 14.66
C TRP A 307 -19.31 12.25 15.34
N ALA A 308 -18.51 11.53 14.55
CA ALA A 308 -17.51 10.60 15.03
C ALA A 308 -16.11 11.02 14.56
N LYS A 309 -15.12 10.86 15.44
CA LYS A 309 -13.70 10.92 15.12
C LYS A 309 -13.07 9.57 15.47
N VAL A 310 -12.39 8.96 14.49
CA VAL A 310 -11.69 7.69 14.62
C VAL A 310 -10.26 7.89 14.16
N VAL A 311 -9.31 7.38 14.94
CA VAL A 311 -7.89 7.40 14.62
C VAL A 311 -7.45 5.98 14.28
N SER A 312 -6.64 5.83 13.23
CA SER A 312 -6.08 4.53 12.87
C SER A 312 -4.65 4.62 12.38
N TRP A 313 -3.80 3.80 12.98
CA TRP A 313 -2.42 3.60 12.59
C TRP A 313 -2.30 2.67 11.39
N TYR A 314 -1.19 2.80 10.66
CA TYR A 314 -0.80 1.87 9.62
C TYR A 314 0.70 1.98 9.38
N ASP A 315 1.38 0.83 9.31
CA ASP A 315 2.69 0.77 8.69
C ASP A 315 2.51 1.00 7.18
N ASN A 316 2.91 2.19 6.72
CA ASN A 316 2.67 2.62 5.36
C ASN A 316 3.52 1.86 4.34
N GLU A 317 4.51 1.09 4.77
CA GLU A 317 5.31 0.26 3.89
C GLU A 317 5.02 -1.23 4.03
N TRP A 318 5.03 -1.76 5.26
CA TRP A 318 4.87 -3.18 5.53
C TRP A 318 3.42 -3.63 5.34
N GLY A 319 2.46 -2.99 5.99
CA GLY A 319 1.04 -3.32 5.83
C GLY A 319 0.59 -3.24 4.37
N PHE A 320 1.05 -2.20 3.65
CA PHE A 320 0.80 -2.07 2.21
C PHE A 320 1.45 -3.17 1.38
N SER A 321 2.67 -3.58 1.72
CA SER A 321 3.37 -4.68 1.03
C SER A 321 2.70 -6.04 1.28
N CYS A 322 2.18 -6.27 2.49
CA CYS A 322 1.32 -7.43 2.77
C CYS A 322 0.06 -7.40 1.90
N ARG A 323 -0.59 -6.25 1.72
CA ARG A 323 -1.74 -6.12 0.79
C ARG A 323 -1.38 -6.39 -0.66
N MET A 324 -0.18 -6.00 -1.09
CA MET A 324 0.31 -6.36 -2.42
C MET A 324 0.46 -7.88 -2.56
N VAL A 325 1.03 -8.56 -1.57
CA VAL A 325 1.16 -10.03 -1.55
C VAL A 325 -0.20 -10.73 -1.54
N ASP A 326 -1.16 -10.22 -0.75
CA ASP A 326 -2.53 -10.73 -0.71
C ASP A 326 -3.22 -10.60 -2.08
N LEU A 327 -3.07 -9.44 -2.74
CA LEU A 327 -3.65 -9.18 -4.05
C LEU A 327 -3.00 -10.05 -5.14
N ILE A 328 -1.68 -10.18 -5.15
CA ILE A 328 -0.96 -11.06 -6.07
C ILE A 328 -1.45 -12.51 -5.88
N THR A 329 -1.54 -12.99 -4.64
CA THR A 329 -2.04 -14.32 -4.32
C THR A 329 -3.48 -14.51 -4.80
N TYR A 330 -4.33 -13.52 -4.57
CA TYR A 330 -5.73 -13.55 -4.99
C TYR A 330 -5.89 -13.62 -6.51
N MET A 331 -5.08 -12.86 -7.25
CA MET A 331 -5.05 -12.89 -8.71
C MET A 331 -4.45 -14.18 -9.25
N ALA A 332 -3.33 -14.63 -8.68
CA ALA A 332 -2.62 -15.85 -9.06
C ALA A 332 -3.52 -17.08 -9.05
N ALA A 333 -4.42 -17.20 -8.07
CA ALA A 333 -5.40 -18.28 -7.97
C ALA A 333 -6.50 -18.26 -9.06
N ARG A 334 -6.54 -17.21 -9.90
CA ARG A 334 -7.58 -16.94 -10.89
C ARG A 334 -7.02 -16.64 -12.30
N LEU A 335 -5.73 -16.90 -12.50
CA LEU A 335 -5.05 -16.76 -13.79
C LEU A 335 -5.29 -17.96 -14.71
#